data_AF-A0A0F9YPL6-F1
#
_entry.id   AF-A0A0F9YPL6-F1
#
_cell.length_a   1.000
_cell.length_b   1.000
_cell.length_c   1.000
_cell.angle_alpha   90.00
_cell.angle_beta   90.00
_cell.angle_gamma   90.00
#
_symmetry.space_group_name_H-M   'P 1'
#
loop_
_entity.id
_entity.type
_entity.pdbx_description
1 polymer ?
#
loop_
_entity_poly.entity_id
_entity_poly.type
_entity_poly.pdbx_seq_one_letter_code
_entity_poly.pdbx_strand_id
1 'polypeptide(L)'
;MRNSLFREKILDNKIWGKRLMNGNGRVVETTVVETPEVFRGHFEECLEHLAKCFRNKFPKGSKGVFDACKPIAEFCKADPKTVKSWMESNGEKVTGEKKIRLLCFLGMVGYYVLEVRDLGQTKENLLKIVAHDVLTAKQVADFCGYCNEQAIYRILLNGVGTSSRGDQLMCELQVNKRHELAQKESEAKSSLKLDFPLTEAFLQRNVSSVMSIATGLLSMLETEEFGEVFVSSLTNLPPAEKKVILKLSDVFDKFSTVIARGQERK
;
A
#
# COMPACT_ATOMS: atom_id res chain seq x y z
N MET A 1 26.65 -37.10 -16.77
CA MET A 1 25.98 -36.24 -17.76
C MET A 1 24.47 -36.41 -17.56
N ARG A 2 23.60 -35.45 -17.24
CA ARG A 2 23.60 -33.99 -17.15
C ARG A 2 22.66 -33.65 -15.97
N ASN A 3 23.11 -32.82 -15.03
CA ASN A 3 22.29 -32.31 -13.91
C ASN A 3 22.62 -30.82 -13.72
N SER A 4 22.27 -29.98 -14.71
CA SER A 4 22.66 -28.55 -14.67
C SER A 4 21.70 -27.58 -15.39
N LEU A 5 20.41 -27.90 -15.55
CA LEU A 5 19.47 -27.01 -16.27
C LEU A 5 18.25 -26.54 -15.45
N PHE A 6 18.33 -26.52 -14.13
CA PHE A 6 17.19 -26.11 -13.28
C PHE A 6 17.48 -25.02 -12.24
N ARG A 7 18.61 -24.30 -12.36
CA ARG A 7 19.02 -23.27 -11.38
C ARG A 7 19.19 -21.84 -11.92
N GLU A 8 18.63 -21.52 -13.08
CA GLU A 8 18.80 -20.19 -13.71
C GLU A 8 17.49 -19.45 -14.04
N LYS A 9 16.44 -19.62 -13.22
CA LYS A 9 15.20 -18.82 -13.34
C LYS A 9 14.70 -18.21 -12.01
N ILE A 10 15.62 -17.97 -11.07
CA ILE A 10 15.34 -17.18 -9.86
C ILE A 10 16.23 -15.94 -9.89
N LEU A 11 16.05 -15.12 -10.93
CA LEU A 11 16.72 -13.81 -11.04
C LEU A 11 15.97 -12.79 -11.90
N ASP A 12 14.64 -12.91 -12.04
CA ASP A 12 13.79 -11.92 -12.74
C ASP A 12 12.90 -11.08 -11.80
N ASN A 13 13.27 -10.98 -10.51
CA ASN A 13 12.65 -10.04 -9.56
C ASN A 13 13.37 -8.69 -9.47
N LYS A 14 14.18 -8.33 -10.47
CA LYS A 14 14.69 -6.98 -10.67
C LYS A 14 14.52 -6.64 -12.14
N ILE A 15 14.15 -5.39 -12.43
CA ILE A 15 14.00 -4.78 -13.75
C ILE A 15 12.56 -4.82 -14.31
N TRP A 16 11.66 -4.09 -13.65
CA TRP A 16 10.55 -3.39 -14.34
C TRP A 16 10.97 -1.97 -14.75
N GLY A 17 12.19 -1.82 -15.26
CA GLY A 17 12.60 -0.66 -16.05
C GLY A 17 12.56 -1.06 -17.53
N LYS A 18 11.43 -0.87 -18.20
CA LYS A 18 11.38 -1.00 -19.67
C LYS A 18 12.26 0.11 -20.26
N ARG A 19 13.34 -0.27 -20.96
CA ARG A 19 14.03 0.64 -21.88
C ARG A 19 13.09 0.91 -23.05
N LEU A 20 12.48 2.09 -23.08
CA LEU A 20 11.86 2.60 -24.30
C LEU A 20 12.96 3.29 -25.10
N MET A 21 13.30 2.74 -26.26
CA MET A 21 14.14 3.41 -27.25
C MET A 21 13.30 4.48 -27.93
N ASN A 22 13.74 5.74 -27.91
CA ASN A 22 13.16 6.75 -28.81
C ASN A 22 13.67 6.52 -30.24
N GLY A 23 13.06 7.18 -31.24
CA GLY A 23 13.43 7.07 -32.66
C GLY A 23 14.90 7.43 -32.99
N ASN A 24 15.66 7.90 -32.00
CA ASN A 24 17.09 8.25 -32.11
C ASN A 24 17.99 7.23 -31.36
N GLY A 25 17.47 6.09 -30.92
CA GLY A 25 18.26 5.03 -30.28
C GLY A 25 18.77 5.37 -28.86
N ARG A 26 18.25 6.42 -28.22
CA ARG A 26 18.58 6.73 -26.82
C ARG A 26 17.60 6.04 -25.88
N VAL A 27 18.15 5.41 -24.85
CA VAL A 27 17.39 4.77 -23.76
C VAL A 27 16.70 5.86 -22.95
N VAL A 28 15.37 5.90 -22.99
CA VAL A 28 14.57 6.67 -22.04
C VAL A 28 14.44 5.81 -20.79
N GLU A 29 15.23 6.13 -19.76
CA GLU A 29 15.00 5.61 -18.41
C GLU A 29 13.65 6.15 -17.94
N THR A 30 12.64 5.30 -18.00
CA THR A 30 11.36 5.57 -17.35
C THR A 30 11.62 5.35 -15.87
N THR A 31 11.97 6.41 -15.14
CA THR A 31 12.06 6.35 -13.69
C THR A 31 10.67 6.00 -13.17
N VAL A 32 10.50 4.75 -12.74
CA VAL A 32 9.29 4.33 -12.02
C VAL A 32 9.33 5.13 -10.72
N VAL A 33 8.50 6.17 -10.65
CA VAL A 33 8.31 6.92 -9.41
C VAL A 33 7.58 5.97 -8.47
N GLU A 34 8.34 5.30 -7.61
CA GLU A 34 7.78 4.48 -6.54
C GLU A 34 7.00 5.41 -5.61
N THR A 35 5.68 5.21 -5.53
CA THR A 35 4.85 5.88 -4.53
C THR A 35 5.34 5.43 -3.15
N PRO A 36 5.68 6.36 -2.24
CA PRO A 36 6.16 6.00 -0.91
C PRO A 36 5.13 5.13 -0.20
N GLU A 37 5.59 4.04 0.40
CA GLU A 37 4.73 3.11 1.14
C GLU A 37 4.08 3.84 2.32
N VAL A 38 2.74 3.85 2.35
CA VAL A 38 1.94 4.49 3.39
C VAL A 38 1.76 3.57 4.58
N PHE A 39 1.35 2.33 4.31
CA PHE A 39 1.04 1.32 5.32
C PHE A 39 1.03 -0.06 4.65
N ARG A 40 1.38 -1.09 5.41
CA ARG A 40 1.43 -2.49 4.97
C ARG A 40 0.59 -3.36 5.89
N GLY A 41 -0.29 -4.16 5.31
CA GLY A 41 -1.14 -5.08 6.06
C GLY A 41 -2.11 -5.84 5.17
N HIS A 42 -3.00 -6.57 5.82
CA HIS A 42 -4.17 -7.17 5.19
C HIS A 42 -5.17 -6.11 4.74
N PHE A 43 -6.06 -6.47 3.81
CA PHE A 43 -7.06 -5.56 3.25
C PHE A 43 -7.83 -4.78 4.32
N GLU A 44 -8.33 -5.48 5.34
CA GLU A 44 -9.11 -4.89 6.43
C GLU A 44 -8.26 -3.92 7.27
N GLU A 45 -6.98 -4.22 7.49
CA GLU A 45 -6.05 -3.37 8.24
C GLU A 45 -5.70 -2.09 7.46
N CYS A 46 -5.44 -2.22 6.16
CA CYS A 46 -5.20 -1.09 5.27
C CYS A 46 -6.42 -0.16 5.22
N LEU A 47 -7.63 -0.74 5.15
CA LEU A 47 -8.86 0.02 5.12
C LEU A 47 -9.18 0.69 6.46
N GLU A 48 -8.95 0.03 7.59
CA GLU A 48 -9.04 0.63 8.93
C GLU A 48 -8.06 1.79 9.08
N HIS A 49 -6.82 1.63 8.61
CA HIS A 49 -5.83 2.71 8.62
C HIS A 49 -6.29 3.91 7.79
N LEU A 50 -6.78 3.68 6.56
CA LEU A 50 -7.36 4.72 5.72
C LEU A 50 -8.53 5.42 6.41
N ALA A 51 -9.45 4.65 6.99
CA ALA A 51 -10.60 5.16 7.73
C ALA A 51 -10.18 6.00 8.94
N LYS A 52 -9.12 5.62 9.65
CA LYS A 52 -8.56 6.40 10.75
C LYS A 52 -7.97 7.73 10.27
N CYS A 53 -7.16 7.73 9.21
CA CYS A 53 -6.65 8.96 8.58
C CYS A 53 -7.80 9.87 8.16
N PHE A 54 -8.83 9.28 7.56
CA PHE A 54 -10.03 9.98 7.14
C PHE A 54 -10.77 10.63 8.33
N ARG A 55 -11.05 9.87 9.40
CA ARG A 55 -11.74 10.37 10.62
C ARG A 55 -10.96 11.46 11.34
N ASN A 56 -9.63 11.38 11.33
CA ASN A 56 -8.76 12.41 11.92
C ASN A 56 -8.88 13.74 11.18
N LYS A 57 -9.01 13.70 9.83
CA LYS A 57 -9.17 14.91 9.01
C LYS A 57 -10.61 15.43 8.99
N PHE A 58 -11.57 14.51 8.95
CA PHE A 58 -13.00 14.79 8.82
C PHE A 58 -13.77 14.17 9.99
N PRO A 59 -13.86 14.87 11.14
CA PRO A 59 -14.64 14.41 12.28
C PRO A 59 -16.12 14.19 11.91
N LYS A 60 -16.81 13.35 12.71
CA LYS A 60 -18.24 13.07 12.52
C LYS A 60 -19.04 14.39 12.48
N GLY A 61 -19.89 14.54 11.46
CA GLY A 61 -20.71 15.74 11.26
C GLY A 61 -20.06 16.85 10.44
N SER A 62 -18.79 16.73 10.05
CA SER A 62 -18.14 17.71 9.17
C SER A 62 -18.71 17.69 7.75
N LYS A 63 -18.84 18.87 7.14
CA LYS A 63 -19.42 19.03 5.79
C LYS A 63 -18.59 18.36 4.69
N GLY A 64 -17.28 18.20 4.89
CA GLY A 64 -16.33 17.67 3.89
C GLY A 64 -16.27 16.14 3.75
N VAL A 65 -16.98 15.38 4.59
CA VAL A 65 -16.94 13.89 4.56
C VAL A 65 -17.31 13.35 3.18
N PHE A 66 -18.40 13.85 2.59
CA PHE A 66 -18.88 13.33 1.32
C PHE A 66 -17.93 13.66 0.16
N ASP A 67 -17.38 14.87 0.15
CA ASP A 67 -16.42 15.29 -0.86
C ASP A 67 -15.12 14.49 -0.78
N ALA A 68 -14.63 14.22 0.43
CA ALA A 68 -13.44 13.41 0.64
C ALA A 68 -13.61 11.93 0.24
N CYS A 69 -14.84 11.42 0.21
CA CYS A 69 -15.14 10.08 -0.31
C CYS A 69 -15.26 10.01 -1.83
N LYS A 70 -15.42 11.15 -2.54
CA LYS A 70 -15.67 11.17 -4.00
C LYS A 70 -14.60 10.43 -4.81
N PRO A 71 -13.29 10.60 -4.58
CA PRO A 71 -12.28 9.92 -5.40
C PRO A 71 -12.38 8.39 -5.29
N ILE A 72 -12.65 7.87 -4.09
CA ILE A 72 -12.82 6.44 -3.85
C ILE A 72 -14.12 5.95 -4.51
N ALA A 73 -15.20 6.73 -4.36
CA ALA A 73 -16.52 6.43 -4.92
C ALA A 73 -16.48 6.37 -6.46
N GLU A 74 -15.83 7.34 -7.09
CA GLU A 74 -15.64 7.42 -8.54
C GLU A 74 -14.85 6.20 -9.06
N PHE A 75 -13.71 5.89 -8.43
CA PHE A 75 -12.90 4.72 -8.84
C PHE A 75 -13.65 3.39 -8.64
N CYS A 76 -14.33 3.25 -7.51
CA CYS A 76 -15.01 2.03 -7.13
C CYS A 76 -16.41 1.89 -7.75
N LYS A 77 -16.88 2.89 -8.52
CA LYS A 77 -18.24 2.97 -9.05
C LYS A 77 -19.30 2.72 -7.97
N ALA A 78 -19.15 3.41 -6.85
CA ALA A 78 -20.03 3.28 -5.69
C ALA A 78 -20.53 4.66 -5.26
N ASP A 79 -21.64 4.70 -4.54
CA ASP A 79 -22.08 5.95 -3.92
C ASP A 79 -21.11 6.37 -2.80
N PRO A 80 -20.84 7.67 -2.62
CA PRO A 80 -20.04 8.16 -1.48
C PRO A 80 -20.59 7.70 -0.12
N LYS A 81 -21.92 7.54 0.00
CA LYS A 81 -22.58 6.97 1.18
C LYS A 81 -22.14 5.52 1.44
N THR A 82 -22.02 4.72 0.38
CA THR A 82 -21.57 3.33 0.46
C THR A 82 -20.11 3.26 0.86
N VAL A 83 -19.24 4.10 0.26
CA VAL A 83 -17.83 4.20 0.65
C VAL A 83 -17.67 4.58 2.12
N LYS A 84 -18.43 5.58 2.58
CA LYS A 84 -18.45 5.96 4.00
C LYS A 84 -18.82 4.77 4.89
N SER A 85 -19.85 4.01 4.52
CA SER A 85 -20.25 2.81 5.25
C SER A 85 -19.14 1.74 5.26
N TRP A 86 -18.36 1.59 4.19
CA TRP A 86 -17.20 0.69 4.17
C TRP A 86 -16.12 1.10 5.16
N MET A 87 -15.83 2.40 5.26
CA MET A 87 -14.87 2.94 6.23
C MET A 87 -15.36 2.80 7.69
N GLU A 88 -16.67 2.74 7.92
CA GLU A 88 -17.26 2.55 9.25
C GLU A 88 -17.35 1.06 9.65
N SER A 89 -17.35 0.15 8.68
CA SER A 89 -17.51 -1.30 8.87
C SER A 89 -16.26 -2.10 8.52
N ASN A 90 -15.12 -1.43 8.35
CA ASN A 90 -13.83 -2.04 7.98
C ASN A 90 -13.90 -2.96 6.76
N GLY A 91 -14.75 -2.60 5.81
CA GLY A 91 -14.87 -3.30 4.54
C GLY A 91 -15.63 -4.64 4.58
N GLU A 92 -16.26 -5.00 5.71
CA GLU A 92 -16.95 -6.29 5.88
C GLU A 92 -17.99 -6.59 4.77
N LYS A 93 -18.61 -5.54 4.22
CA LYS A 93 -19.65 -5.64 3.19
C LYS A 93 -19.15 -5.45 1.75
N VAL A 94 -17.85 -5.30 1.54
CA VAL A 94 -17.28 -5.05 0.21
C VAL A 94 -17.01 -6.38 -0.49
N THR A 95 -17.73 -6.64 -1.57
CA THR A 95 -17.63 -7.90 -2.32
C THR A 95 -17.49 -7.67 -3.83
N GLY A 96 -17.10 -8.72 -4.54
CA GLY A 96 -17.02 -8.75 -6.00
C GLY A 96 -16.14 -7.65 -6.58
N GLU A 97 -16.62 -7.01 -7.64
CA GLU A 97 -15.88 -5.97 -8.36
C GLU A 97 -15.54 -4.74 -7.49
N LYS A 98 -16.41 -4.39 -6.53
CA LYS A 98 -16.15 -3.28 -5.61
C LYS A 98 -14.93 -3.56 -4.73
N LYS A 99 -14.75 -4.82 -4.29
CA LYS A 99 -13.56 -5.23 -3.52
C LYS A 99 -12.31 -5.17 -4.39
N ILE A 100 -12.38 -5.65 -5.63
CA ILE A 100 -11.29 -5.56 -6.62
C ILE A 100 -10.85 -4.11 -6.83
N ARG A 101 -11.79 -3.20 -7.08
CA ARG A 101 -11.51 -1.78 -7.27
C ARG A 101 -10.91 -1.17 -6.01
N LEU A 102 -11.46 -1.47 -4.83
CA LEU A 102 -10.94 -0.91 -3.59
C LEU A 102 -9.51 -1.39 -3.28
N LEU A 103 -9.18 -2.65 -3.55
CA LEU A 103 -7.82 -3.19 -3.45
C LEU A 103 -6.84 -2.42 -4.37
N CYS A 104 -7.22 -2.21 -5.63
CA CYS A 104 -6.42 -1.42 -6.56
C CYS A 104 -6.27 0.04 -6.14
N PHE A 105 -7.34 0.65 -5.64
CA PHE A 105 -7.32 2.03 -5.17
C PHE A 105 -6.33 2.19 -4.01
N LEU A 106 -6.36 1.27 -3.03
CA LEU A 106 -5.42 1.26 -1.91
C LEU A 106 -3.96 1.19 -2.42
N GLY A 107 -3.67 0.28 -3.34
CA GLY A 107 -2.35 0.19 -3.98
C GLY A 107 -1.94 1.48 -4.71
N MET A 108 -2.88 2.10 -5.41
CA MET A 108 -2.66 3.35 -6.14
C MET A 108 -2.27 4.51 -5.23
N VAL A 109 -2.84 4.58 -4.02
CA VAL A 109 -2.53 5.62 -3.03
C VAL A 109 -1.41 5.23 -2.06
N GLY A 110 -0.68 4.14 -2.35
CA GLY A 110 0.56 3.77 -1.65
C GLY A 110 0.42 2.74 -0.53
N TYR A 111 -0.74 2.08 -0.38
CA TYR A 111 -0.88 0.97 0.55
C TYR A 111 -0.30 -0.32 -0.04
N TYR A 112 0.39 -1.09 0.80
CA TYR A 112 0.87 -2.41 0.46
C TYR A 112 -0.08 -3.48 1.01
N VAL A 113 -1.01 -3.94 0.16
CA VAL A 113 -2.03 -4.93 0.53
C VAL A 113 -1.51 -6.34 0.29
N LEU A 114 -1.40 -7.15 1.35
CA LEU A 114 -0.77 -8.48 1.29
C LEU A 114 -1.49 -9.43 0.34
N GLU A 115 -2.82 -9.42 0.33
CA GLU A 115 -3.64 -10.29 -0.53
C GLU A 115 -3.31 -10.06 -2.01
N VAL A 116 -3.06 -8.82 -2.41
CA VAL A 116 -2.73 -8.49 -3.81
C VAL A 116 -1.36 -9.02 -4.20
N ARG A 117 -0.38 -8.94 -3.28
CA ARG A 117 0.97 -9.46 -3.50
C ARG A 117 0.97 -10.97 -3.66
N ASP A 118 0.22 -11.66 -2.82
CA ASP A 118 0.23 -13.13 -2.74
C ASP A 118 -0.47 -13.79 -3.95
N LEU A 119 -1.25 -13.03 -4.73
CA LEU A 119 -1.87 -13.50 -5.98
C LEU A 119 -0.85 -13.82 -7.08
N GLY A 120 0.35 -13.23 -7.03
CA GLY A 120 1.32 -13.29 -8.11
C GLY A 120 0.99 -12.35 -9.29
N GLN A 121 2.02 -12.05 -10.08
CA GLN A 121 2.00 -10.95 -11.04
C GLN A 121 0.86 -11.01 -12.07
N THR A 122 0.57 -12.20 -12.62
CA THR A 122 -0.46 -12.36 -13.65
C THR A 122 -1.85 -11.99 -13.12
N LYS A 123 -2.18 -12.50 -11.92
CA LYS A 123 -3.47 -12.24 -11.28
C LYS A 123 -3.56 -10.81 -10.76
N GLU A 124 -2.47 -10.24 -10.24
CA GLU A 124 -2.41 -8.81 -9.89
C GLU A 124 -2.71 -7.91 -11.10
N ASN A 125 -2.10 -8.20 -12.26
CA ASN A 125 -2.38 -7.43 -13.47
C ASN A 125 -3.82 -7.61 -13.96
N LEU A 126 -4.37 -8.81 -13.82
CA LEU A 126 -5.78 -9.06 -14.15
C LEU A 126 -6.73 -8.28 -13.23
N LEU A 127 -6.40 -8.22 -11.94
CA LEU A 127 -7.11 -7.41 -10.95
C LEU A 127 -7.11 -5.94 -11.37
N LYS A 128 -5.96 -5.42 -11.83
CA LYS A 128 -5.83 -4.05 -12.37
C LYS A 128 -6.62 -3.84 -13.66
N ILE A 129 -6.60 -4.78 -14.60
CA ILE A 129 -7.40 -4.73 -15.84
C ILE A 129 -8.88 -4.53 -15.54
N VAL A 130 -9.42 -5.30 -14.57
CA VAL A 130 -10.82 -5.19 -14.15
C VAL A 130 -11.08 -3.89 -13.39
N ALA A 131 -10.19 -3.52 -12.45
CA ALA A 131 -10.38 -2.32 -11.64
C ALA A 131 -10.36 -1.02 -12.46
N HIS A 132 -9.54 -0.96 -13.52
CA HIS A 132 -9.37 0.22 -14.37
C HIS A 132 -10.29 0.25 -15.60
N ASP A 133 -11.28 -0.66 -15.68
CA ASP A 133 -12.22 -0.74 -16.80
C ASP A 133 -11.56 -0.96 -18.18
N VAL A 134 -10.40 -1.61 -18.20
CA VAL A 134 -9.79 -2.03 -19.47
C VAL A 134 -10.60 -3.17 -20.09
N LEU A 135 -11.06 -4.10 -19.24
CA LEU A 135 -12.05 -5.11 -19.57
C LEU A 135 -12.96 -5.34 -18.37
N THR A 136 -14.23 -5.64 -18.62
CA THR A 136 -15.15 -6.06 -17.57
C THR A 136 -14.82 -7.47 -17.10
N ALA A 137 -15.21 -7.83 -15.86
CA ALA A 137 -15.03 -9.19 -15.35
C ALA A 137 -15.71 -10.25 -16.24
N LYS A 138 -16.81 -9.88 -16.90
CA LYS A 138 -17.50 -10.71 -17.90
C LYS A 138 -16.64 -10.94 -19.14
N GLN A 139 -16.08 -9.88 -19.73
CA GLN A 139 -15.19 -9.98 -20.89
C GLN A 139 -13.94 -10.83 -20.59
N VAL A 140 -13.39 -10.69 -19.38
CA VAL A 140 -12.28 -11.52 -18.92
C VAL A 140 -12.71 -12.99 -18.78
N ALA A 141 -13.89 -13.26 -18.22
CA ALA A 141 -14.45 -14.60 -18.08
C ALA A 141 -14.63 -15.26 -19.46
N ASP A 142 -15.26 -14.54 -20.39
CA ASP A 142 -15.51 -15.01 -21.76
C ASP A 142 -14.18 -15.33 -22.47
N PHE A 143 -13.17 -14.45 -22.34
CA PHE A 143 -11.85 -14.67 -22.93
C PHE A 143 -11.15 -15.93 -22.37
N CYS A 144 -11.27 -16.14 -21.07
CA CYS A 144 -10.63 -17.28 -20.39
C CYS A 144 -11.46 -18.58 -20.47
N GLY A 145 -12.64 -18.55 -21.10
CA GLY A 145 -13.53 -19.70 -21.23
C GLY A 145 -14.28 -20.07 -19.94
N TYR A 146 -14.52 -19.11 -19.04
CA TYR A 146 -15.35 -19.31 -17.85
C TYR A 146 -16.81 -18.96 -18.13
N CYS A 147 -17.74 -19.69 -17.50
CA CYS A 147 -19.17 -19.50 -17.74
C CYS A 147 -19.74 -18.20 -17.16
N ASN A 148 -19.08 -17.57 -16.19
CA ASN A 148 -19.55 -16.35 -15.55
C ASN A 148 -18.40 -15.55 -14.90
N GLU A 149 -18.68 -14.27 -14.64
CA GLU A 149 -17.77 -13.35 -13.94
C GLU A 149 -17.46 -13.73 -12.48
N GLN A 150 -18.33 -14.52 -11.83
CA GLN A 150 -18.09 -14.97 -10.45
C GLN A 150 -16.85 -15.87 -10.34
N ALA A 151 -16.53 -16.62 -11.40
CA ALA A 151 -15.28 -17.36 -11.48
C ALA A 151 -14.06 -16.43 -11.37
N ILE A 152 -14.10 -15.28 -12.05
CA ILE A 152 -13.03 -14.28 -12.00
C ILE A 152 -12.90 -13.69 -10.60
N TYR A 153 -14.00 -13.35 -9.94
CA TYR A 153 -13.96 -12.85 -8.57
C TYR A 153 -13.36 -13.86 -7.60
N ARG A 154 -13.69 -15.16 -7.73
CA ARG A 154 -13.11 -16.22 -6.89
C ARG A 154 -11.61 -16.38 -7.12
N ILE A 155 -11.15 -16.28 -8.37
CA ILE A 155 -9.72 -16.38 -8.71
C ILE A 155 -8.95 -15.19 -8.12
N LEU A 156 -9.49 -13.98 -8.23
CA LEU A 156 -8.79 -12.75 -7.84
C LEU A 156 -8.93 -12.41 -6.36
N LEU A 157 -10.02 -12.80 -5.68
CA LEU A 157 -10.25 -12.44 -4.28
C LEU A 157 -9.99 -13.60 -3.31
N ASN A 158 -10.20 -14.84 -3.75
CA ASN A 158 -10.07 -16.02 -2.88
C ASN A 158 -8.86 -16.89 -3.26
N GLY A 159 -8.05 -16.45 -4.22
CA GLY A 159 -6.84 -17.16 -4.65
C GLY A 159 -7.11 -18.55 -5.23
N VAL A 160 -8.33 -18.82 -5.71
CA VAL A 160 -8.68 -20.14 -6.28
C VAL A 160 -7.71 -20.47 -7.42
N GLY A 161 -7.23 -21.71 -7.40
CA GLY A 161 -6.36 -22.25 -8.44
C GLY A 161 -7.03 -22.21 -9.81
N THR A 162 -6.21 -21.97 -10.83
CA THR A 162 -6.61 -21.88 -12.23
C THR A 162 -6.08 -23.11 -12.97
N SER A 163 -6.74 -23.50 -14.05
CA SER A 163 -6.19 -24.54 -14.93
C SER A 163 -4.98 -23.99 -15.68
N SER A 164 -4.07 -24.87 -16.12
CA SER A 164 -2.89 -24.46 -16.90
C SER A 164 -3.26 -23.65 -18.16
N ARG A 165 -4.36 -24.03 -18.83
CA ARG A 165 -4.89 -23.27 -19.97
C ARG A 165 -5.43 -21.89 -19.54
N GLY A 166 -6.12 -21.82 -18.40
CA GLY A 166 -6.61 -20.57 -17.84
C GLY A 166 -5.48 -19.59 -17.53
N ASP A 167 -4.38 -20.07 -16.93
CA ASP A 167 -3.20 -19.25 -16.65
C ASP A 167 -2.53 -18.71 -17.92
N GLN A 168 -2.44 -19.53 -18.96
CA GLN A 168 -1.93 -19.11 -20.27
C GLN A 168 -2.79 -17.99 -20.87
N LEU A 169 -4.11 -18.16 -20.89
CA LEU A 169 -5.02 -17.15 -21.41
C LEU A 169 -4.98 -15.85 -20.59
N MET A 170 -4.88 -15.93 -19.26
CA MET A 170 -4.72 -14.73 -18.42
C MET A 170 -3.40 -14.00 -18.71
N CYS A 171 -2.32 -14.74 -18.93
CA CYS A 171 -1.03 -14.17 -19.33
C CYS A 171 -1.09 -13.50 -20.71
N GLU A 172 -1.72 -14.14 -21.70
CA GLU A 172 -1.94 -13.55 -23.02
C GLU A 172 -2.78 -12.26 -22.94
N LEU A 173 -3.85 -12.29 -22.15
CA LEU A 173 -4.71 -11.14 -21.93
C LEU A 173 -3.93 -9.95 -21.34
N GLN A 174 -3.10 -10.23 -20.32
CA GLN A 174 -2.21 -9.24 -19.73
C GLN A 174 -1.27 -8.63 -20.78
N VAL A 175 -0.60 -9.46 -21.60
CA VAL A 175 0.34 -8.99 -22.61
C VAL A 175 -0.36 -8.10 -23.63
N ASN A 176 -1.55 -8.50 -24.08
CA ASN A 176 -2.35 -7.77 -25.07
C ASN A 176 -2.85 -6.42 -24.54
N LYS A 177 -3.22 -6.35 -23.25
CA LYS A 177 -3.83 -5.17 -22.63
C LYS A 177 -2.88 -4.27 -21.85
N ARG A 178 -1.58 -4.60 -21.82
CA ARG A 178 -0.56 -3.88 -21.02
C ARG A 178 -0.49 -2.37 -21.26
N HIS A 179 -0.63 -1.93 -22.52
CA HIS A 179 -0.46 -0.52 -22.89
C HIS A 179 -1.70 0.30 -22.51
N GLU A 180 -2.87 -0.27 -22.77
CA GLU A 180 -4.17 0.32 -22.37
C GLU A 180 -4.27 0.42 -20.85
N LEU A 181 -3.82 -0.62 -20.12
CA LEU A 181 -3.76 -0.59 -18.67
C LEU A 181 -2.84 0.52 -18.16
N ALA A 182 -1.61 0.62 -18.68
CA ALA A 182 -0.66 1.64 -18.25
C ALA A 182 -1.20 3.07 -18.46
N GLN A 183 -1.91 3.29 -19.57
CA GLN A 183 -2.59 4.56 -19.82
C GLN A 183 -3.68 4.83 -18.78
N LYS A 184 -4.59 3.87 -18.54
CA LYS A 184 -5.68 4.02 -17.57
C LYS A 184 -5.19 4.20 -16.13
N GLU A 185 -4.11 3.54 -15.75
CA GLU A 185 -3.47 3.73 -14.45
C GLU A 185 -2.91 5.15 -14.27
N SER A 186 -2.28 5.69 -15.32
CA SER A 186 -1.75 7.06 -15.30
C SER A 186 -2.86 8.10 -15.21
N GLU A 187 -3.93 7.92 -16.00
CA GLU A 187 -5.14 8.76 -15.97
C GLU A 187 -5.77 8.75 -14.56
N ALA A 188 -5.97 7.57 -13.98
CA ALA A 188 -6.55 7.41 -12.64
C ALA A 188 -5.68 8.07 -11.55
N LYS A 189 -4.36 7.85 -11.57
CA LYS A 189 -3.42 8.47 -10.60
C LYS A 189 -3.42 9.99 -10.68
N SER A 190 -3.59 10.55 -11.88
CA SER A 190 -3.58 12.01 -12.07
C SER A 190 -4.88 12.68 -11.60
N SER A 191 -6.02 12.00 -11.78
CA SER A 191 -7.36 12.52 -11.51
C SER A 191 -7.82 12.27 -10.07
N LEU A 192 -7.43 11.14 -9.48
CA LEU A 192 -7.93 10.70 -8.18
C LEU A 192 -6.89 10.95 -7.10
N LYS A 193 -6.88 12.18 -6.56
CA LYS A 193 -6.04 12.56 -5.43
C LYS A 193 -6.87 12.59 -4.15
N LEU A 194 -6.28 12.12 -3.06
CA LEU A 194 -6.85 12.28 -1.73
C LEU A 194 -6.33 13.58 -1.11
N ASP A 195 -7.24 14.45 -0.70
CA ASP A 195 -6.92 15.78 -0.15
C ASP A 195 -6.52 15.74 1.34
N PHE A 196 -6.01 14.61 1.81
CA PHE A 196 -5.60 14.44 3.19
C PHE A 196 -4.33 13.60 3.33
N PRO A 197 -3.47 13.93 4.31
CA PRO A 197 -2.22 13.22 4.52
C PRO A 197 -2.48 11.79 5.00
N LEU A 198 -1.91 10.82 4.30
CA LEU A 198 -2.00 9.40 4.67
C LEU A 198 -0.91 8.97 5.64
N THR A 199 0.18 9.72 5.74
CA THR A 199 1.40 9.39 6.51
C THR A 199 1.43 9.96 7.92
N GLU A 200 0.57 10.92 8.28
CA GLU A 200 0.57 11.53 9.62
C GLU A 200 0.13 10.54 10.73
N ALA A 201 -0.68 9.54 10.42
CA ALA A 201 -1.08 8.50 11.38
C ALA A 201 0.10 7.61 11.83
N PHE A 202 1.12 7.44 10.97
CA PHE A 202 2.34 6.70 11.28
C PHE A 202 3.26 7.50 12.20
N LEU A 203 3.38 8.82 11.97
CA LEU A 203 4.13 9.74 12.82
C LEU A 203 3.56 9.80 14.24
N GLN A 204 2.23 9.86 14.42
CA GLN A 204 1.63 9.91 15.77
C GLN A 204 1.87 8.64 16.59
N ARG A 205 1.84 7.45 15.98
CA ARG A 205 2.12 6.18 16.68
C ARG A 205 3.59 6.09 17.10
N ASN A 206 4.50 6.48 16.22
CA ASN A 206 5.93 6.48 16.53
C ASN A 206 6.28 7.53 17.59
N VAL A 207 5.69 8.73 17.54
CA VAL A 207 5.86 9.74 18.60
C VAL A 207 5.36 9.20 19.93
N SER A 208 4.18 8.57 19.99
CA SER A 208 3.66 8.02 21.25
C SER A 208 4.54 6.90 21.80
N SER A 209 5.00 5.95 20.97
CA SER A 209 5.85 4.85 21.44
C SER A 209 7.25 5.32 21.83
N VAL A 210 7.85 6.24 21.06
CA VAL A 210 9.14 6.85 21.41
C VAL A 210 9.04 7.67 22.69
N MET A 211 7.97 8.44 22.87
CA MET A 211 7.74 9.18 24.11
C MET A 211 7.47 8.24 25.28
N SER A 212 6.71 7.16 25.12
CA SER A 212 6.51 6.16 26.19
C SER A 212 7.81 5.45 26.57
N ILE A 213 8.67 5.12 25.59
CA ILE A 213 10.00 4.55 25.84
C ILE A 213 10.89 5.58 26.55
N ALA A 214 10.92 6.83 26.06
CA ALA A 214 11.69 7.91 26.66
C ALA A 214 11.24 8.18 28.09
N THR A 215 9.94 8.28 28.36
CA THR A 215 9.38 8.46 29.70
C THR A 215 9.65 7.26 30.60
N GLY A 216 9.57 6.03 30.08
CA GLY A 216 9.93 4.82 30.82
C GLY A 216 11.40 4.81 31.22
N LEU A 217 12.31 5.13 30.29
CA LEU A 217 13.74 5.25 30.56
C LEU A 217 14.05 6.38 31.55
N LEU A 218 13.38 7.53 31.41
CA LEU A 218 13.54 8.65 32.34
C LEU A 218 13.10 8.25 33.75
N SER A 219 11.93 7.61 33.88
CA SER A 219 11.41 7.12 35.16
C SER A 219 12.33 6.08 35.79
N MET A 220 12.95 5.19 35.00
CA MET A 220 13.92 4.21 35.50
C MET A 220 15.22 4.86 35.99
N LEU A 221 15.64 5.97 35.38
CA LEU A 221 16.81 6.75 35.79
C LEU A 221 16.54 7.62 37.03
N GLU A 222 15.29 8.06 37.21
CA GLU A 222 14.85 8.87 38.36
C GLU A 222 14.55 8.03 39.61
N THR A 223 14.22 6.75 39.47
CA THR A 223 14.05 5.83 40.60
C THR A 223 15.39 5.32 41.12
N GLU A 224 15.73 5.62 42.37
CA GLU A 224 16.98 5.21 43.04
C GLU A 224 17.21 3.68 43.07
N GLU A 225 16.15 2.87 42.93
CA GLU A 225 16.20 1.40 42.98
C GLU A 225 16.90 0.74 41.77
N PHE A 226 16.97 1.41 40.62
CA PHE A 226 17.63 0.88 39.41
C PHE A 226 18.95 1.56 39.08
N GLY A 227 19.29 2.67 39.76
CA GLY A 227 20.39 3.55 39.44
C GLY A 227 21.74 2.85 39.36
N GLU A 228 22.17 2.13 40.39
CA GLU A 228 23.54 1.59 40.41
C GLU A 228 23.75 0.37 39.50
N VAL A 229 22.80 -0.56 39.43
CA VAL A 229 22.92 -1.79 38.60
C VAL A 229 22.80 -1.48 37.11
N PHE A 230 21.92 -0.54 36.75
CA PHE A 230 21.76 -0.10 35.37
C PHE A 230 22.94 0.77 34.93
N VAL A 231 23.37 1.75 35.74
CA VAL A 231 24.52 2.61 35.42
C VAL A 231 25.82 1.80 35.34
N SER A 232 26.04 0.82 36.22
CA SER A 232 27.20 -0.08 36.14
C SER A 232 27.18 -0.99 34.91
N SER A 233 25.99 -1.36 34.42
CA SER A 233 25.83 -2.08 33.15
C SER A 233 26.10 -1.17 31.94
N LEU A 234 25.75 0.13 32.02
CA LEU A 234 26.05 1.12 30.99
C LEU A 234 27.55 1.44 30.90
N THR A 235 28.29 1.44 32.02
CA THR A 235 29.74 1.69 32.03
C THR A 235 30.55 0.60 31.33
N ASN A 236 29.96 -0.58 31.10
CA ASN A 236 30.58 -1.70 30.38
C ASN A 236 30.19 -1.75 28.90
N LEU A 237 29.37 -0.81 28.42
CA LEU A 237 29.03 -0.75 27.00
C LEU A 237 30.20 -0.15 26.20
N PRO A 238 30.47 -0.68 24.99
CA PRO A 238 31.39 -0.02 24.08
C PRO A 238 30.88 1.42 23.80
N PRO A 239 31.79 2.39 23.61
CA PRO A 239 31.39 3.76 23.30
C PRO A 239 30.46 3.75 22.09
N ALA A 240 29.29 4.37 22.25
CA ALA A 240 28.28 4.38 21.23
C ALA A 240 28.87 4.94 19.92
N GLU A 241 28.70 4.19 18.83
CA GLU A 241 29.22 4.61 17.53
C GLU A 241 28.66 6.00 17.18
N LYS A 242 29.54 6.94 16.82
CA LYS A 242 29.17 8.33 16.46
C LYS A 242 28.02 8.39 15.43
N LYS A 243 27.96 7.41 14.53
CA LYS A 243 26.90 7.28 13.51
C LYS A 243 25.53 6.96 14.11
N VAL A 244 25.49 6.17 15.19
CA VAL A 244 24.25 5.83 15.92
C VAL A 244 23.76 7.03 16.72
N ILE A 245 24.67 7.74 17.40
CA ILE A 245 24.35 8.98 18.14
C ILE A 245 23.77 10.04 17.21
N LEU A 246 24.42 10.29 16.07
CA LEU A 246 23.93 11.27 15.08
C LEU A 246 22.57 10.88 14.51
N LYS A 247 22.36 9.60 14.21
CA LYS A 247 21.04 9.10 13.75
C LYS A 247 19.95 9.28 14.79
N LEU A 248 20.24 8.99 16.07
CA LEU A 248 19.29 9.20 17.15
C LEU A 248 19.00 10.69 17.34
N SER A 249 20.02 11.55 17.31
CA SER A 249 19.87 13.00 17.38
C SER A 249 18.99 13.54 16.27
N ASP A 250 19.23 13.14 15.02
CA ASP A 250 18.41 13.54 13.86
C ASP A 250 16.95 13.07 14.01
N VAL A 251 16.74 11.89 14.58
CA VAL A 251 15.41 11.34 14.83
C VAL A 251 14.70 12.13 15.93
N PHE A 252 15.39 12.46 17.03
CA PHE A 252 14.84 13.27 18.11
C PHE A 252 14.55 14.71 17.67
N ASP A 253 15.43 15.36 16.90
CA ASP A 253 15.20 16.71 16.38
C ASP A 253 13.99 16.77 15.45
N LYS A 254 13.82 15.75 14.60
CA LYS A 254 12.63 15.60 13.76
C LYS A 254 11.35 15.43 14.58
N PHE A 255 11.42 14.68 15.69
CA PHE A 255 10.27 14.54 16.58
C PHE A 255 9.96 15.82 17.35
N SER A 256 10.97 16.52 17.88
CA SER A 256 10.83 17.80 18.58
C SER A 256 10.19 18.87 17.71
N THR A 257 10.63 18.99 16.44
CA THR A 257 10.02 19.92 15.48
C THR A 257 8.57 19.58 15.14
N VAL A 258 8.21 18.30 15.10
CA VAL A 258 6.82 17.86 14.89
C VAL A 258 5.94 18.18 16.10
N ILE A 259 6.43 17.98 17.32
CA ILE A 259 5.71 18.29 18.56
C ILE A 259 5.49 19.81 18.69
N ALA A 260 6.52 20.62 18.45
CA ALA A 260 6.44 22.08 18.52
C ALA A 260 5.38 22.64 17.55
N ARG A 261 5.37 22.17 16.30
CA ARG A 261 4.35 22.56 15.29
C ARG A 261 2.94 22.05 15.62
N GLY A 262 2.83 20.98 16.40
CA GLY A 262 1.55 20.45 16.87
C GLY A 262 0.93 21.25 18.02
N GLN A 263 1.76 21.95 18.82
CA GLN A 263 1.29 22.81 19.92
C GLN A 263 0.91 24.22 19.46
N GLU A 264 1.53 24.75 18.41
CA GLU A 264 1.17 26.07 17.82
C GLU A 264 -0.19 26.09 17.09
N ARG A 265 -0.82 24.93 16.90
CA ARG A 265 -2.10 24.78 16.17
C ARG A 265 -3.31 24.46 17.07
N LYS A 266 -3.15 24.52 18.39
CA LYS A 266 -4.26 24.49 19.36
C LYS A 266 -4.55 25.90 19.84
#